data_AF-A0A1F9F1L8-F1
#
_entry.id   AF-A0A1F9F1L8-F1
#
_cell.length_a   1.000
_cell.length_b   1.000
_cell.length_c   1.000
_cell.angle_alpha   90.00
_cell.angle_beta   90.00
_cell.angle_gamma   90.00
#
_symmetry.space_group_name_H-M   'P 1'
#
loop_
_entity.id
_entity.type
_entity.pdbx_description
1 polymer ?
#
loop_
_entity_poly.entity_id
_entity_poly.type
_entity_poly.pdbx_seq_one_letter_code
_entity_poly.pdbx_strand_id
1 'polypeptide(L)'
;MLLARHGIPTPRWLFVDADTDLGALDVASLRFPVIIKPNFEGSSKGITLDSIVESPTALRARVGELVAKYPSGLLVEEFIVGRDVVVPFLEAASASTGGVLEPASYRFDERVIGKRKYAIYDYQLKCVASDAVEVECPAPLAAGVRARLFELSKKVFSVLGVRDLGRIDWRLADDGTAYFLEVNALPSLEPGAGIYLSAALAGLLHTADVLDAVVRSAAHRQGVVVAPSPFSRAKKLKVGLTYNLKRVVPKHAGDDDSEAEYDSVGTIDALARAIAADGHRVVRLEATRDIVRRLPDAGVDVVFNLAEGLHGRAREAAVPAMLELLGVPYSGCDAATMALALDKAAAKAVVAQAGVPTPRALVVSRAEQPLGALRFPVIVKPNAEGSSKGVSPKSVVEDEAALRREIAAQLSRYRQPVLVEEFLPGREFTVGVLGDAHAPRVLAPMEIVFVEPDSKHPVYAFGDKLDWNKKIRYDAPAKVSAELLVEIERVALGAWRALHCRDVARFDLRCDADGKVCFIEVNTLPGLTPGWSDLCMIAEAAGLSYQALISAILAPALARRAASDGRRVANGDREDAA
;
A
#
# COMPACT_ATOMS: atom_id res chain seq x y z
N MET A 1 25.78 2.25 -33.62
CA MET A 1 26.30 1.44 -34.77
C MET A 1 25.88 -0.03 -34.73
N LEU A 2 26.00 -0.73 -33.60
CA LEU A 2 25.65 -2.15 -33.48
C LEU A 2 24.20 -2.46 -33.90
N LEU A 3 23.22 -1.80 -33.27
CA LEU A 3 21.79 -2.05 -33.51
C LEU A 3 21.37 -1.77 -34.97
N ALA A 4 21.91 -0.72 -35.59
CA ALA A 4 21.66 -0.40 -36.99
C ALA A 4 22.12 -1.52 -37.95
N ARG A 5 23.26 -2.18 -37.68
CA ARG A 5 23.71 -3.36 -38.46
C ARG A 5 22.77 -4.55 -38.34
N HIS A 6 21.99 -4.60 -37.25
CA HIS A 6 20.92 -5.57 -37.04
C HIS A 6 19.55 -5.07 -37.54
N GLY A 7 19.50 -4.01 -38.33
CA GLY A 7 18.26 -3.49 -38.92
C GLY A 7 17.29 -2.88 -37.91
N ILE A 8 17.79 -2.46 -36.74
CA ILE A 8 17.02 -1.66 -35.79
C ILE A 8 17.07 -0.19 -36.24
N PRO A 9 15.93 0.46 -36.49
CA PRO A 9 15.92 1.88 -36.83
C PRO A 9 16.45 2.72 -35.68
N THR A 10 17.40 3.60 -35.97
CA THR A 10 17.90 4.63 -35.06
C THR A 10 17.81 5.98 -35.77
N PRO A 11 17.61 7.10 -35.06
CA PRO A 11 17.78 8.42 -35.67
C PRO A 11 19.19 8.54 -36.27
N ARG A 12 19.43 9.44 -37.22
CA ARG A 12 20.82 9.77 -37.56
C ARG A 12 21.45 10.49 -36.39
N TRP A 13 22.73 10.26 -36.16
CA TRP A 13 23.42 10.81 -35.01
C TRP A 13 24.90 11.10 -35.29
N LEU A 14 25.46 12.02 -34.51
CA LEU A 14 26.88 12.30 -34.40
C LEU A 14 27.29 12.21 -32.93
N PHE A 15 28.50 11.73 -32.68
CA PHE A 15 29.11 11.80 -31.36
C PHE A 15 30.10 12.95 -31.32
N VAL A 16 30.09 13.72 -30.23
CA VAL A 16 30.94 14.90 -30.04
C VAL A 16 31.59 14.84 -28.67
N ASP A 17 32.91 14.95 -28.60
CA ASP A 17 33.69 15.01 -27.36
C ASP A 17 34.57 16.27 -27.32
N ALA A 18 35.38 16.39 -26.26
CA ALA A 18 36.23 17.56 -26.04
C ALA A 18 37.30 17.77 -27.13
N ASP A 19 37.66 16.71 -27.88
CA ASP A 19 38.66 16.74 -28.93
C ASP A 19 38.05 16.99 -30.33
N THR A 20 36.72 17.03 -30.42
CA THR A 20 36.00 17.22 -31.67
C THR A 20 36.09 18.68 -32.14
N ASP A 21 36.61 18.89 -33.36
CA ASP A 21 36.59 20.21 -34.00
C ASP A 21 35.15 20.65 -34.33
N LEU A 22 34.61 21.55 -33.50
CA LEU A 22 33.28 22.09 -33.66
C LEU A 22 33.08 22.88 -34.95
N GLY A 23 34.12 23.29 -35.66
CA GLY A 23 34.07 23.91 -36.99
C GLY A 23 33.90 22.88 -38.12
N ALA A 24 34.38 21.66 -37.92
CA ALA A 24 34.35 20.57 -38.89
C ALA A 24 33.17 19.59 -38.71
N LEU A 25 32.26 19.82 -37.75
CA LEU A 25 31.07 18.99 -37.56
C LEU A 25 30.28 18.83 -38.87
N ASP A 26 30.05 17.58 -39.27
CA ASP A 26 29.27 17.19 -40.45
C ASP A 26 27.77 17.36 -40.21
N VAL A 27 27.36 18.61 -40.02
CA VAL A 27 25.97 19.01 -39.82
C VAL A 27 25.08 18.72 -41.02
N ALA A 28 25.65 18.50 -42.21
CA ALA A 28 24.91 18.18 -43.44
C ALA A 28 24.35 16.74 -43.42
N SER A 29 24.95 15.85 -42.61
CA SER A 29 24.46 14.49 -42.41
C SER A 29 23.18 14.42 -41.57
N LEU A 30 22.89 15.45 -40.76
CA LEU A 30 21.77 15.54 -39.83
C LEU A 30 20.56 16.27 -40.43
N ARG A 31 19.36 15.87 -40.01
CA ARG A 31 18.11 16.61 -40.25
C ARG A 31 17.69 17.33 -38.98
N PHE A 32 17.46 18.64 -39.09
CA PHE A 32 16.99 19.47 -37.99
C PHE A 32 15.45 19.42 -37.86
N PRO A 33 14.89 19.55 -36.64
CA PRO A 33 15.58 19.74 -35.37
C PRO A 33 16.39 18.52 -34.91
N VAL A 34 17.42 18.75 -34.09
CA VAL A 34 18.24 17.70 -33.47
C VAL A 34 18.17 17.82 -31.94
N ILE A 35 18.36 16.72 -31.22
CA ILE A 35 18.43 16.67 -29.76
C ILE A 35 19.86 16.32 -29.31
N ILE A 36 20.36 17.04 -28.31
CA ILE A 36 21.69 16.85 -27.73
C ILE A 36 21.54 16.13 -26.38
N LYS A 37 22.18 14.96 -26.24
CA LYS A 37 22.10 14.11 -25.05
C LYS A 37 23.50 13.86 -24.48
N PRO A 38 23.74 14.09 -23.19
CA PRO A 38 25.01 13.72 -22.58
C PRO A 38 25.24 12.21 -22.58
N ASN A 39 26.46 11.78 -22.89
CA ASN A 39 26.84 10.37 -22.84
C ASN A 39 27.08 9.91 -21.39
N PHE A 40 26.78 8.65 -21.09
CA PHE A 40 26.83 8.04 -19.74
C PHE A 40 25.95 8.67 -18.65
N GLU A 41 25.04 9.57 -19.00
CA GLU A 41 24.11 10.16 -18.05
C GLU A 41 22.75 9.46 -18.06
N GLY A 42 22.24 9.16 -16.86
CA GLY A 42 20.91 8.61 -16.66
C GLY A 42 19.89 9.66 -16.21
N SER A 43 18.62 9.25 -16.05
CA SER A 43 17.56 10.11 -15.50
C SER A 43 17.33 11.43 -16.22
N SER A 44 17.55 11.45 -17.55
CA SER A 44 17.42 12.64 -18.39
C SER A 44 18.33 13.80 -17.96
N LYS A 45 19.39 13.54 -17.19
CA LYS A 45 20.34 14.58 -16.75
C LYS A 45 20.92 15.31 -17.97
N GLY A 46 20.78 16.63 -17.96
CA GLY A 46 21.24 17.48 -19.07
C GLY A 46 20.32 17.50 -20.29
N ILE A 47 19.17 16.81 -20.26
CA ILE A 47 18.13 16.88 -21.29
C ILE A 47 17.03 17.83 -20.80
N THR A 48 16.92 18.98 -21.46
CA THR A 48 15.86 19.98 -21.29
C THR A 48 15.29 20.37 -22.65
N LEU A 49 14.33 21.30 -22.71
CA LEU A 49 13.85 21.83 -23.99
C LEU A 49 14.96 22.49 -24.83
N ASP A 50 15.96 23.09 -24.17
CA ASP A 50 17.12 23.71 -24.84
C ASP A 50 18.12 22.67 -25.39
N SER A 51 17.87 21.38 -25.14
CA SER A 51 18.60 20.29 -25.80
C SER A 51 18.14 20.08 -27.22
N ILE A 52 16.97 20.58 -27.62
CA ILE A 52 16.47 20.52 -28.99
C ILE A 52 16.87 21.80 -29.72
N VAL A 53 17.66 21.67 -30.79
CA VAL A 53 18.17 22.79 -31.56
C VAL A 53 17.75 22.68 -33.02
N GLU A 54 17.44 23.82 -33.64
CA GLU A 54 16.80 23.90 -34.96
C GLU A 54 17.72 24.38 -36.08
N SER A 55 18.95 24.78 -35.77
CA SER A 55 19.92 25.23 -36.77
C SER A 55 21.34 24.74 -36.50
N PRO A 56 22.18 24.58 -37.54
CA PRO A 56 23.59 24.24 -37.38
C PRO A 56 24.38 25.21 -36.50
N THR A 57 24.07 26.51 -36.57
CA THR A 57 24.72 27.53 -35.74
C THR A 57 24.38 27.35 -34.26
N ALA A 58 23.10 27.13 -33.94
CA ALA A 58 22.66 26.87 -32.58
C ALA A 58 23.24 25.56 -32.02
N LEU A 59 23.36 24.53 -32.87
CA LEU A 59 23.99 23.26 -32.49
C LEU A 59 25.45 23.47 -32.04
N ARG A 60 26.28 24.15 -32.85
CA ARG A 60 27.69 24.36 -32.52
C ARG A 60 27.86 25.14 -31.20
N ALA A 61 27.05 26.18 -31.00
CA ALA A 61 27.05 26.95 -29.76
C ALA A 61 26.70 26.07 -28.55
N ARG A 62 25.58 25.34 -28.63
CA ARG A 62 25.08 24.53 -27.53
C ARG A 62 26.00 23.35 -27.19
N VAL A 63 26.57 22.71 -28.19
CA VAL A 63 27.57 21.64 -28.00
C VAL A 63 28.82 22.21 -27.32
N GLY A 64 29.30 23.39 -27.73
CA GLY A 64 30.45 24.03 -27.09
C GLY A 64 30.23 24.33 -25.60
N GLU A 65 29.01 24.69 -25.20
CA GLU A 65 28.66 24.87 -23.79
C GLU A 65 28.63 23.54 -23.01
N LEU A 66 28.03 22.50 -23.62
CA LEU A 66 27.75 21.25 -22.93
C LEU A 66 28.96 20.31 -22.86
N VAL A 67 29.87 20.34 -23.84
CA VAL A 67 31.02 19.43 -23.90
C VAL A 67 31.99 19.65 -22.74
N ALA A 68 32.12 20.90 -22.27
CA ALA A 68 32.90 21.23 -21.08
C ALA A 68 32.26 20.69 -19.78
N LYS A 69 30.92 20.58 -19.76
CA LYS A 69 30.16 20.08 -18.62
C LYS A 69 30.09 18.55 -18.57
N TYR A 70 30.13 17.90 -19.73
CA TYR A 70 29.99 16.45 -19.88
C TYR A 70 31.22 15.87 -20.59
N PRO A 71 32.31 15.56 -19.86
CA PRO A 71 33.59 15.14 -20.45
C PRO A 71 33.53 13.78 -21.15
N SER A 72 32.46 13.00 -20.92
CA SER A 72 32.21 11.73 -21.60
C SER A 72 31.65 11.89 -23.02
N GLY A 73 31.48 13.13 -23.48
CA GLY A 73 30.94 13.47 -24.79
C GLY A 73 29.41 13.59 -24.80
N LEU A 74 28.91 13.94 -25.97
CA LEU A 74 27.53 14.25 -26.28
C LEU A 74 27.12 13.44 -27.51
N LEU A 75 25.89 12.97 -27.51
CA LEU A 75 25.23 12.39 -28.65
C LEU A 75 24.27 13.42 -29.24
N VAL A 76 24.47 13.79 -30.49
CA VAL A 76 23.59 14.68 -31.25
C VAL A 76 22.77 13.81 -32.19
N GLU A 77 21.46 13.75 -32.00
CA GLU A 77 20.56 12.88 -32.77
C GLU A 77 19.50 13.70 -33.51
N GLU A 78 19.05 13.24 -34.67
CA GLU A 78 17.83 13.78 -35.29
C GLU A 78 16.65 13.69 -34.32
N PHE A 79 15.95 14.80 -34.13
CA PHE A 79 14.77 14.81 -33.28
C PHE A 79 13.56 14.31 -34.07
N ILE A 80 13.14 13.08 -33.76
CA ILE A 80 11.96 12.49 -34.37
C ILE A 80 10.70 13.04 -33.70
N VAL A 81 9.88 13.76 -34.47
CA VAL A 81 8.57 14.24 -34.01
C VAL A 81 7.63 13.05 -33.83
N GLY A 82 6.91 13.04 -32.72
CA GLY A 82 6.04 11.94 -32.34
C GLY A 82 5.95 11.78 -30.81
N ARG A 83 5.82 10.54 -30.34
CA ARG A 83 5.64 10.23 -28.91
C ARG A 83 6.61 9.18 -28.38
N ASP A 84 6.87 9.25 -27.08
CA ASP A 84 7.71 8.27 -26.38
C ASP A 84 6.89 7.02 -26.01
N VAL A 85 7.47 5.86 -26.27
CA VAL A 85 6.93 4.55 -25.89
C VAL A 85 8.03 3.76 -25.23
N VAL A 86 7.74 3.16 -24.07
CA VAL A 86 8.68 2.30 -23.36
C VAL A 86 8.26 0.85 -23.48
N VAL A 87 9.24 -0.04 -23.64
CA VAL A 87 9.02 -1.49 -23.67
C VAL A 87 9.84 -2.13 -22.56
N PRO A 88 9.19 -2.54 -21.46
CA PRO A 88 9.86 -3.24 -20.38
C PRO A 88 10.20 -4.69 -20.73
N PHE A 89 11.17 -5.23 -20.01
CA PHE A 89 11.64 -6.61 -20.13
C PHE A 89 11.82 -7.23 -18.75
N LEU A 90 11.32 -8.44 -18.61
CA LEU A 90 11.54 -9.34 -17.48
C LEU A 90 11.77 -10.74 -18.05
N GLU A 91 13.00 -11.22 -17.99
CA GLU A 91 13.43 -12.44 -18.70
C GLU A 91 12.60 -13.68 -18.30
N ALA A 92 12.25 -13.80 -17.01
CA ALA A 92 11.44 -14.89 -16.48
C ALA A 92 9.92 -14.61 -16.44
N ALA A 93 9.43 -13.52 -17.03
CA ALA A 93 8.00 -13.18 -16.96
C ALA A 93 7.11 -13.94 -17.95
N SER A 94 7.60 -14.19 -19.17
CA SER A 94 6.81 -14.87 -20.19
C SER A 94 7.67 -15.59 -21.23
N ALA A 95 7.51 -16.91 -21.30
CA ALA A 95 8.18 -17.73 -22.31
C ALA A 95 7.68 -17.43 -23.74
N SER A 96 6.41 -17.04 -23.91
CA SER A 96 5.83 -16.79 -25.24
C SER A 96 6.35 -15.50 -25.87
N THR A 97 6.62 -14.47 -25.06
CA THR A 97 7.20 -13.21 -25.53
C THR A 97 8.73 -13.19 -25.41
N GLY A 98 9.32 -14.19 -24.75
CA GLY A 98 10.74 -14.22 -24.43
C GLY A 98 11.12 -13.09 -23.48
N GLY A 99 10.27 -12.79 -22.51
CA GLY A 99 10.47 -11.75 -21.49
C GLY A 99 10.11 -10.33 -21.88
N VAL A 100 9.78 -10.05 -23.15
CA VAL A 100 9.31 -8.73 -23.59
C VAL A 100 7.88 -8.50 -23.08
N LEU A 101 7.65 -7.37 -22.42
CA LEU A 101 6.35 -7.01 -21.84
C LEU A 101 5.59 -6.02 -22.73
N GLU A 102 4.34 -5.75 -22.37
CA GLU A 102 3.52 -4.79 -23.11
C GLU A 102 4.14 -3.39 -23.13
N PRO A 103 4.10 -2.67 -24.28
CA PRO A 103 4.54 -1.30 -24.33
C PRO A 103 3.67 -0.41 -23.45
N ALA A 104 4.29 0.56 -22.80
CA ALA A 104 3.63 1.64 -22.07
C ALA A 104 3.99 2.99 -22.68
N SER A 105 3.12 3.98 -22.54
CA SER A 105 3.37 5.36 -22.96
C SER A 105 3.21 6.32 -21.80
N TYR A 106 3.74 7.53 -21.93
CA TYR A 106 3.53 8.59 -20.95
C TYR A 106 2.46 9.56 -21.45
N ARG A 107 1.54 9.92 -20.54
CA ARG A 107 0.59 11.01 -20.74
C ARG A 107 1.02 12.16 -19.84
N PHE A 108 1.09 13.35 -20.42
CA PHE A 108 1.51 14.55 -19.72
C PHE A 108 0.32 15.46 -19.48
N ASP A 109 0.27 16.12 -18.32
CA ASP A 109 -0.75 17.14 -18.04
C ASP A 109 -0.59 18.34 -19.00
N GLU A 110 -1.63 18.63 -19.78
CA GLU A 110 -1.67 19.75 -20.73
C GLU A 110 -1.40 21.11 -20.06
N ARG A 111 -1.72 21.27 -18.78
CA ARG A 111 -1.43 22.50 -18.04
C ARG A 111 0.07 22.74 -17.86
N VAL A 112 0.85 21.66 -17.83
CA VAL A 112 2.32 21.67 -17.64
C VAL A 112 3.06 21.69 -18.97
N ILE A 113 2.55 20.98 -19.99
CA ILE A 113 3.21 20.89 -21.30
C ILE A 113 2.61 21.77 -22.40
N GLY A 114 1.43 22.38 -22.20
CA GLY A 114 0.65 23.02 -23.27
C GLY A 114 1.29 24.25 -23.94
N LYS A 115 2.38 24.78 -23.38
CA LYS A 115 3.19 25.86 -24.01
C LYS A 115 4.50 25.35 -24.62
N ARG A 116 4.81 24.06 -24.50
CA ARG A 116 6.07 23.49 -24.99
C ARG A 116 5.97 23.24 -26.50
N LYS A 117 7.00 23.66 -27.25
CA LYS A 117 7.11 23.38 -28.68
C LYS A 117 7.31 21.89 -28.98
N TYR A 118 7.97 21.19 -28.06
CA TYR A 118 8.28 19.77 -28.18
C TYR A 118 7.83 18.99 -26.95
N ALA A 119 7.11 17.90 -27.16
CA ALA A 119 6.71 16.96 -26.12
C ALA A 119 7.81 15.90 -25.94
N ILE A 120 8.63 16.10 -24.91
CA ILE A 120 9.68 15.17 -24.49
C ILE A 120 9.57 14.91 -22.98
N TYR A 121 9.91 13.69 -22.56
CA TYR A 121 10.04 13.37 -21.15
C TYR A 121 11.43 13.80 -20.60
N ASP A 122 11.55 15.08 -20.26
CA ASP A 122 12.79 15.73 -19.84
C ASP A 122 13.09 15.64 -18.34
N TYR A 123 14.23 16.19 -17.91
CA TYR A 123 14.62 16.23 -16.51
C TYR A 123 13.59 16.90 -15.59
N GLN A 124 12.92 17.95 -16.07
CA GLN A 124 11.95 18.70 -15.25
C GLN A 124 10.73 17.84 -14.95
N LEU A 125 10.16 17.19 -15.96
CA LEU A 125 9.03 16.26 -15.76
C LEU A 125 9.44 15.05 -14.93
N LYS A 126 10.70 14.61 -15.02
CA LYS A 126 11.16 13.43 -14.31
C LYS A 126 11.52 13.67 -12.84
N CYS A 127 12.08 14.84 -12.51
CA CYS A 127 12.65 15.09 -11.19
C CYS A 127 11.92 16.18 -10.38
N VAL A 128 11.09 17.01 -11.03
CA VAL A 128 10.47 18.18 -10.39
C VAL A 128 8.94 18.12 -10.46
N ALA A 129 8.39 17.71 -11.59
CA ALA A 129 6.95 17.64 -11.86
C ALA A 129 6.51 16.21 -12.22
N SER A 130 6.97 15.22 -11.44
CA SER A 130 6.67 13.79 -11.68
C SER A 130 5.19 13.47 -11.51
N ASP A 131 4.46 14.28 -10.75
CA ASP A 131 3.00 14.26 -10.58
C ASP A 131 2.23 14.66 -11.86
N ALA A 132 2.88 15.35 -12.79
CA ALA A 132 2.31 15.74 -14.08
C ALA A 132 2.45 14.66 -15.18
N VAL A 133 2.92 13.46 -14.82
CA VAL A 133 3.18 12.36 -15.75
C VAL A 133 2.44 11.11 -15.31
N GLU A 134 1.52 10.65 -16.15
CA GLU A 134 0.81 9.39 -15.96
C GLU A 134 1.37 8.34 -16.91
N VAL A 135 1.47 7.08 -16.44
CA VAL A 135 1.83 5.95 -17.29
C VAL A 135 0.56 5.29 -17.81
N GLU A 136 0.45 5.18 -19.13
CA GLU A 136 -0.64 4.48 -19.81
C GLU A 136 -0.15 3.12 -20.32
N CYS A 137 -0.77 2.04 -19.85
CA CYS A 137 -0.43 0.67 -20.22
C CYS A 137 -1.72 -0.17 -20.35
N PRO A 138 -1.94 -0.89 -21.47
CA PRO A 138 -1.09 -0.93 -22.66
C PRO A 138 -1.09 0.42 -23.39
N ALA A 139 0.02 0.76 -24.04
CA ALA A 139 0.10 1.97 -24.85
C ALA A 139 -0.96 1.91 -25.98
N PRO A 140 -1.67 3.02 -26.29
CA PRO A 140 -2.70 3.05 -27.32
C PRO A 140 -2.06 3.04 -28.72
N LEU A 141 -1.74 1.83 -29.19
CA LEU A 141 -1.01 1.56 -30.43
C LEU A 141 -1.85 0.72 -31.39
N ALA A 142 -1.71 0.98 -32.70
CA ALA A 142 -2.23 0.08 -33.73
C ALA A 142 -1.56 -1.30 -33.62
N ALA A 143 -2.32 -2.36 -33.89
CA ALA A 143 -1.86 -3.75 -33.71
C ALA A 143 -0.54 -4.06 -34.46
N GLY A 144 -0.38 -3.55 -35.69
CA GLY A 144 0.85 -3.72 -36.47
C GLY A 144 2.07 -3.03 -35.87
N VAL A 145 1.90 -1.81 -35.35
CA VAL A 145 2.96 -1.04 -34.67
C VAL A 145 3.37 -1.74 -33.38
N ARG A 146 2.38 -2.18 -32.59
CA ARG A 146 2.62 -2.97 -31.37
C ARG A 146 3.42 -4.23 -31.68
N ALA A 147 2.97 -5.05 -32.64
CA ALA A 147 3.67 -6.27 -33.04
C ALA A 147 5.12 -5.98 -33.46
N ARG A 148 5.33 -4.90 -34.23
CA ARG A 148 6.66 -4.48 -34.65
C ARG A 148 7.56 -4.07 -33.48
N LEU A 149 7.03 -3.35 -32.49
CA LEU A 149 7.77 -3.00 -31.27
C LEU A 149 8.19 -4.23 -30.47
N PHE A 150 7.34 -5.26 -30.37
CA PHE A 150 7.73 -6.52 -29.73
C PHE A 150 8.90 -7.19 -30.45
N GLU A 151 8.82 -7.34 -31.77
CA GLU A 151 9.88 -7.94 -32.57
C GLU A 151 11.21 -7.19 -32.43
N LEU A 152 11.16 -5.86 -32.59
CA LEU A 152 12.35 -5.01 -32.49
C LEU A 152 12.93 -5.04 -31.08
N SER A 153 12.10 -4.94 -30.05
CA SER A 153 12.56 -4.96 -28.65
C SER A 153 13.19 -6.30 -28.29
N LYS A 154 12.57 -7.42 -28.69
CA LYS A 154 13.15 -8.75 -28.51
C LYS A 154 14.54 -8.86 -29.15
N LYS A 155 14.68 -8.32 -30.36
CA LYS A 155 15.96 -8.30 -31.07
C LYS A 155 16.99 -7.41 -30.37
N VAL A 156 16.61 -6.23 -29.89
CA VAL A 156 17.49 -5.32 -29.14
C VAL A 156 17.99 -5.97 -27.86
N PHE A 157 17.11 -6.50 -27.02
CA PHE A 157 17.50 -7.17 -25.76
C PHE A 157 18.45 -8.34 -26.01
N SER A 158 18.18 -9.14 -27.06
CA SER A 158 19.05 -10.24 -27.47
C SER A 158 20.42 -9.77 -27.97
N VAL A 159 20.48 -8.77 -28.86
CA VAL A 159 21.75 -8.24 -29.42
C VAL A 159 22.61 -7.59 -28.34
N LEU A 160 21.99 -6.93 -27.36
CA LEU A 160 22.71 -6.28 -26.26
C LEU A 160 23.00 -7.20 -25.08
N GLY A 161 22.45 -8.42 -25.07
CA GLY A 161 22.61 -9.37 -23.97
C GLY A 161 22.04 -8.87 -22.65
N VAL A 162 20.92 -8.13 -22.69
CA VAL A 162 20.21 -7.70 -21.48
C VAL A 162 19.59 -8.93 -20.80
N ARG A 163 19.76 -9.02 -19.48
CA ARG A 163 19.35 -10.17 -18.67
C ARG A 163 18.54 -9.71 -17.48
N ASP A 164 17.69 -10.60 -16.97
CA ASP A 164 16.82 -10.43 -15.79
C ASP A 164 15.74 -9.36 -15.95
N LEU A 165 16.14 -8.10 -16.14
CA LEU A 165 15.26 -6.95 -16.31
C LEU A 165 15.85 -5.92 -17.27
N GLY A 166 14.98 -5.10 -17.85
CA GLY A 166 15.40 -3.97 -18.67
C GLY A 166 14.22 -3.13 -19.14
N ARG A 167 14.54 -2.01 -19.79
CA ARG A 167 13.55 -1.16 -20.46
C ARG A 167 14.19 -0.54 -21.69
N ILE A 168 13.51 -0.60 -22.83
CA ILE A 168 13.88 0.16 -24.01
C ILE A 168 12.97 1.37 -24.11
N ASP A 169 13.56 2.52 -24.42
CA ASP A 169 12.85 3.74 -24.76
C ASP A 169 12.85 3.90 -26.29
N TRP A 170 11.65 4.00 -26.87
CA TRP A 170 11.40 4.17 -28.30
C TRP A 170 10.77 5.53 -28.56
N ARG A 171 11.10 6.12 -29.72
CA ARG A 171 10.36 7.24 -30.29
C ARG A 171 9.52 6.73 -31.45
N LEU A 172 8.19 6.90 -31.33
CA LEU A 172 7.26 6.54 -32.39
C LEU A 172 6.93 7.79 -33.21
N ALA A 173 7.32 7.80 -34.49
CA ALA A 173 6.93 8.84 -35.43
C ALA A 173 5.43 8.77 -35.76
N ASP A 174 4.88 9.85 -36.32
CA ASP A 174 3.46 9.96 -36.67
C ASP A 174 3.01 8.91 -37.71
N ASP A 175 3.94 8.40 -38.53
CA ASP A 175 3.72 7.33 -39.51
C ASP A 175 3.75 5.91 -38.88
N GLY A 176 4.01 5.80 -37.57
CA GLY A 176 4.13 4.54 -36.85
C GLY A 176 5.52 3.90 -36.88
N THR A 177 6.54 4.58 -37.45
CA THR A 177 7.92 4.09 -37.43
C THR A 177 8.52 4.24 -36.02
N ALA A 178 9.02 3.14 -35.46
CA ALA A 178 9.67 3.12 -34.16
C ALA A 178 11.19 3.25 -34.28
N TYR A 179 11.74 4.30 -33.68
CA TYR A 179 13.18 4.58 -33.60
C TYR A 179 13.68 4.25 -32.20
N PHE A 180 14.72 3.43 -32.12
CA PHE A 180 15.39 3.11 -30.86
C PHE A 180 16.09 4.37 -30.32
N LEU A 181 15.83 4.73 -29.07
CA LEU A 181 16.53 5.82 -28.39
C LEU A 181 17.60 5.28 -27.45
N GLU A 182 17.20 4.51 -26.45
CA GLU A 182 18.11 3.98 -25.44
C GLU A 182 17.58 2.69 -24.82
N VAL A 183 18.47 1.99 -24.11
CA VAL A 183 18.10 0.89 -23.22
C VAL A 183 18.63 1.17 -21.84
N ASN A 184 17.80 0.95 -20.82
CA ASN A 184 18.21 0.91 -19.44
C ASN A 184 18.18 -0.54 -18.94
N ALA A 185 19.35 -1.10 -18.62
CA ALA A 185 19.49 -2.45 -18.10
C ALA A 185 19.18 -2.55 -16.59
N LEU A 186 19.03 -1.41 -15.90
CA LEU A 186 18.63 -1.29 -14.50
C LEU A 186 17.58 -0.18 -14.36
N PRO A 187 16.36 -0.38 -14.88
CA PRO A 187 15.30 0.62 -14.80
C PRO A 187 14.89 0.86 -13.34
N SER A 188 14.30 2.04 -13.07
CA SER A 188 13.67 2.32 -11.78
C SER A 188 12.58 1.27 -11.50
N LEU A 189 12.56 0.77 -10.27
CA LEU A 189 11.57 -0.15 -9.74
C LEU A 189 10.68 0.53 -8.69
N GLU A 190 10.56 1.87 -8.74
CA GLU A 190 9.63 2.62 -7.89
C GLU A 190 8.19 2.17 -8.12
N PRO A 191 7.35 2.07 -7.07
CA PRO A 191 5.93 1.79 -7.22
C PRO A 191 5.28 2.73 -8.25
N GLY A 192 4.49 2.15 -9.18
CA GLY A 192 3.87 2.90 -10.28
C GLY A 192 4.70 3.00 -11.56
N ALA A 193 5.96 2.55 -11.56
CA ALA A 193 6.76 2.46 -12.79
C ALA A 193 6.07 1.56 -13.83
N GLY A 194 6.19 1.92 -15.11
CA GLY A 194 5.51 1.22 -16.21
C GLY A 194 5.84 -0.27 -16.35
N ILE A 195 6.97 -0.72 -15.79
CA ILE A 195 7.32 -2.15 -15.73
C ILE A 195 6.30 -2.96 -14.92
N TYR A 196 5.75 -2.41 -13.82
CA TYR A 196 4.75 -3.11 -13.01
C TYR A 196 3.41 -3.23 -13.73
N LEU A 197 2.95 -2.15 -14.38
CA LEU A 197 1.72 -2.17 -15.16
C LEU A 197 1.82 -3.17 -16.33
N SER A 198 2.97 -3.19 -17.00
CA SER A 198 3.22 -4.11 -18.12
C SER A 198 3.36 -5.56 -17.64
N ALA A 199 3.96 -5.78 -16.48
CA ALA A 199 4.11 -7.10 -15.86
C ALA A 199 2.77 -7.67 -15.36
N ALA A 200 1.86 -6.81 -14.88
CA ALA A 200 0.51 -7.23 -14.50
C ALA A 200 -0.27 -7.82 -15.69
N LEU A 201 -0.10 -7.28 -16.90
CA LEU A 201 -0.67 -7.84 -18.13
C LEU A 201 -0.05 -9.21 -18.51
N ALA A 202 1.14 -9.52 -17.99
CA ALA A 202 1.78 -10.83 -18.09
C ALA A 202 1.43 -11.77 -16.91
N GLY A 203 0.56 -11.35 -15.99
CA GLY A 203 0.11 -12.13 -14.84
C GLY A 203 0.98 -12.00 -13.58
N LEU A 204 1.92 -11.05 -13.55
CA LEU A 204 2.71 -10.67 -12.37
C LEU A 204 2.03 -9.47 -11.71
N LEU A 205 1.04 -9.73 -10.86
CA LEU A 205 0.08 -8.72 -10.38
C LEU A 205 0.63 -7.87 -9.23
N HIS A 206 1.66 -8.35 -8.54
CA HIS A 206 2.25 -7.69 -7.39
C HIS A 206 3.73 -7.34 -7.62
N THR A 207 4.22 -6.33 -6.91
CA THR A 207 5.65 -5.97 -6.89
C THR A 207 6.54 -7.17 -6.57
N ALA A 208 6.10 -8.03 -5.64
CA ALA A 208 6.82 -9.25 -5.27
C ALA A 208 6.97 -10.22 -6.44
N ASP A 209 5.99 -10.31 -7.35
CA ASP A 209 6.04 -11.20 -8.52
C ASP A 209 7.10 -10.74 -9.52
N VAL A 210 7.22 -9.42 -9.72
CA VAL A 210 8.25 -8.82 -10.57
C VAL A 210 9.63 -9.06 -9.97
N LEU A 211 9.80 -8.84 -8.67
CA LEU A 211 11.07 -9.10 -7.98
C LEU A 211 11.43 -10.60 -8.00
N ASP A 212 10.46 -11.48 -7.79
CA ASP A 212 10.65 -12.94 -7.89
C ASP A 212 11.08 -13.35 -9.31
N ALA A 213 10.48 -12.76 -10.35
CA ALA A 213 10.90 -13.02 -11.73
C ALA A 213 12.36 -12.62 -11.97
N VAL A 214 12.79 -11.46 -11.46
CA VAL A 214 14.19 -11.01 -11.55
C VAL A 214 15.13 -11.96 -10.82
N VAL A 215 14.80 -12.33 -9.57
CA VAL A 215 15.62 -13.22 -8.74
C VAL A 215 15.71 -14.63 -9.35
N ARG A 216 14.60 -15.17 -9.87
CA ARG A 216 14.57 -16.48 -10.53
C ARG A 216 15.40 -16.50 -11.80
N SER A 217 15.31 -15.45 -12.61
CA SER A 217 16.14 -15.31 -13.81
C SER A 217 17.63 -15.34 -13.44
N ALA A 218 18.01 -14.54 -12.44
CA ALA A 218 19.39 -14.48 -11.97
C ALA A 218 19.87 -15.82 -11.40
N ALA A 219 19.03 -16.48 -10.60
CA ALA A 219 19.37 -17.75 -9.98
C ALA A 219 19.49 -18.90 -10.99
N HIS A 220 18.56 -18.98 -11.96
CA HIS A 220 18.64 -19.94 -13.06
C HIS A 220 19.97 -19.81 -13.81
N ARG A 221 20.40 -18.57 -14.10
CA ARG A 221 21.70 -18.31 -14.73
C ARG A 221 22.89 -18.78 -13.89
N GLN A 222 22.80 -18.67 -12.57
CA GLN A 222 23.86 -19.08 -11.64
C GLN A 222 23.78 -20.56 -11.24
N GLY A 223 22.79 -21.32 -11.74
CA GLY A 223 22.55 -22.70 -11.31
C GLY A 223 22.13 -22.82 -9.84
N VAL A 224 21.62 -21.73 -9.25
CA VAL A 224 21.14 -21.70 -7.86
C VAL A 224 19.70 -22.19 -7.84
N VAL A 225 19.44 -23.23 -7.04
CA VAL A 225 18.07 -23.70 -6.78
C VAL A 225 17.39 -22.69 -5.85
N VAL A 226 16.53 -21.84 -6.42
CA VAL A 226 15.66 -20.98 -5.64
C VAL A 226 14.43 -21.80 -5.25
N ALA A 227 14.22 -21.97 -3.94
CA ALA A 227 12.96 -22.51 -3.44
C ALA A 227 11.81 -21.67 -4.01
N PRO A 228 10.68 -22.28 -4.41
CA PRO A 228 9.55 -21.52 -4.95
C PRO A 228 9.20 -20.38 -4.00
N SER A 229 9.11 -19.15 -4.53
CA SER A 229 8.54 -18.05 -3.77
C SER A 229 7.16 -18.48 -3.24
N PRO A 230 6.83 -18.26 -1.96
CA PRO A 230 5.50 -18.55 -1.43
C PRO A 230 4.37 -17.80 -2.18
N PHE A 231 4.73 -16.84 -3.04
CA PHE A 231 3.82 -16.05 -3.88
C PHE A 231 3.61 -16.61 -5.30
N SER A 232 4.39 -17.61 -5.74
CA SER A 232 4.27 -18.15 -7.10
C SER A 232 3.18 -19.22 -7.20
N ARG A 233 2.03 -18.85 -7.79
CA ARG A 233 0.84 -19.69 -8.06
C ARG A 233 0.49 -20.58 -6.86
N ALA A 234 0.00 -19.94 -5.80
CA ALA A 234 -0.64 -20.62 -4.70
C ALA A 234 -1.65 -21.65 -5.24
N LYS A 235 -1.58 -22.88 -4.73
CA LYS A 235 -2.64 -23.89 -4.89
C LYS A 235 -3.98 -23.18 -4.66
N LYS A 236 -4.99 -23.40 -5.51
CA LYS A 236 -6.31 -22.77 -5.33
C LYS A 236 -6.89 -23.22 -3.99
N LEU A 237 -6.69 -22.42 -2.95
CA LEU A 237 -7.17 -22.71 -1.59
C LEU A 237 -8.65 -22.38 -1.46
N LYS A 238 -9.30 -23.10 -0.56
CA LYS A 238 -10.64 -22.80 -0.07
C LYS A 238 -10.53 -21.88 1.14
N VAL A 239 -10.64 -20.57 0.92
CA VAL A 239 -10.56 -19.55 1.96
C VAL A 239 -11.93 -19.36 2.60
N GLY A 240 -12.05 -19.61 3.90
CA GLY A 240 -13.23 -19.22 4.66
C GLY A 240 -13.22 -17.71 4.92
N LEU A 241 -14.32 -17.02 4.67
CA LEU A 241 -14.52 -15.63 5.06
C LEU A 241 -15.51 -15.59 6.20
N THR A 242 -15.03 -15.35 7.42
CA THR A 242 -15.89 -15.26 8.62
C THR A 242 -16.25 -13.81 8.90
N TYR A 243 -17.52 -13.55 9.22
CA TYR A 243 -18.06 -12.19 9.39
C TYR A 243 -19.34 -12.20 10.23
N ASN A 244 -19.76 -11.04 10.74
CA ASN A 244 -21.11 -10.79 11.23
C ASN A 244 -21.79 -9.79 10.29
N LEU A 245 -23.00 -10.09 9.80
CA LEU A 245 -23.70 -9.25 8.82
C LEU A 245 -24.53 -8.17 9.52
N LYS A 246 -24.32 -6.91 9.13
CA LYS A 246 -25.11 -5.75 9.53
C LYS A 246 -26.47 -5.76 8.83
N ARG A 247 -27.53 -5.83 9.62
CA ARG A 247 -28.95 -5.79 9.26
C ARG A 247 -29.62 -4.54 9.85
N VAL A 248 -29.13 -4.05 10.97
CA VAL A 248 -29.55 -2.81 11.63
C VAL A 248 -28.60 -1.69 11.24
N VAL A 249 -29.14 -0.62 10.63
CA VAL A 249 -28.37 0.56 10.25
C VAL A 249 -28.87 1.75 11.07
N PRO A 250 -28.12 2.18 12.10
CA PRO A 250 -28.46 3.37 12.88
C PRO A 250 -28.38 4.62 12.00
N LYS A 251 -29.35 5.53 12.16
CA LYS A 251 -29.41 6.81 11.42
C LYS A 251 -29.02 7.99 12.29
N HIS A 252 -29.10 7.84 13.62
CA HIS A 252 -28.77 8.87 14.59
C HIS A 252 -27.97 8.27 15.76
N ALA A 253 -27.21 9.11 16.48
CA ALA A 253 -26.36 8.67 17.60
C ALA A 253 -27.11 8.06 18.82
N GLY A 254 -28.45 8.21 18.86
CA GLY A 254 -29.32 7.61 19.87
C GLY A 254 -29.99 6.29 19.44
N ASP A 255 -29.81 5.88 18.19
CA ASP A 255 -30.41 4.67 17.64
C ASP A 255 -29.71 3.41 18.16
N ASP A 256 -30.30 2.25 17.89
CA ASP A 256 -29.71 0.94 18.18
C ASP A 256 -28.36 0.77 17.47
N ASP A 257 -27.29 0.77 18.27
CA ASP A 257 -25.90 0.65 17.83
C ASP A 257 -25.36 -0.80 17.96
N SER A 258 -26.23 -1.78 18.25
CA SER A 258 -25.84 -3.16 18.53
C SER A 258 -25.04 -3.82 17.42
N GLU A 259 -25.33 -3.50 16.16
CA GLU A 259 -24.66 -4.03 14.97
C GLU A 259 -23.69 -3.04 14.32
N ALA A 260 -23.33 -1.94 15.00
CA ALA A 260 -22.46 -0.90 14.43
C ALA A 260 -21.11 -1.44 13.91
N GLU A 261 -20.56 -2.47 14.56
CA GLU A 261 -19.29 -3.12 14.23
C GLU A 261 -19.43 -4.16 13.11
N TYR A 262 -20.65 -4.58 12.77
CA TYR A 262 -20.88 -5.60 11.75
C TYR A 262 -20.68 -5.05 10.34
N ASP A 263 -20.39 -5.94 9.40
CA ASP A 263 -20.07 -5.58 8.02
C ASP A 263 -21.32 -5.52 7.14
N SER A 264 -21.32 -4.61 6.18
CA SER A 264 -22.35 -4.55 5.14
C SER A 264 -22.18 -5.68 4.12
N VAL A 265 -23.25 -6.01 3.38
CA VAL A 265 -23.16 -6.93 2.23
C VAL A 265 -22.11 -6.45 1.22
N GLY A 266 -22.04 -5.13 0.98
CA GLY A 266 -21.07 -4.52 0.07
C GLY A 266 -19.62 -4.77 0.51
N THR A 267 -19.35 -4.68 1.81
CA THR A 267 -18.04 -4.96 2.40
C THR A 267 -17.66 -6.43 2.22
N ILE A 268 -18.57 -7.35 2.58
CA ILE A 268 -18.37 -8.80 2.43
C ILE A 268 -18.14 -9.19 0.96
N ASP A 269 -18.89 -8.58 0.03
CA ASP A 269 -18.74 -8.80 -1.40
C ASP A 269 -17.39 -8.28 -1.93
N ALA A 270 -16.94 -7.11 -1.46
CA ALA A 270 -15.64 -6.56 -1.84
C ALA A 270 -14.48 -7.45 -1.37
N LEU A 271 -14.52 -7.92 -0.12
CA LEU A 271 -13.55 -8.85 0.44
C LEU A 271 -13.52 -10.17 -0.33
N ALA A 272 -14.70 -10.76 -0.59
CA ALA A 272 -14.79 -12.00 -1.33
C ALA A 272 -14.23 -11.86 -2.76
N ARG A 273 -14.47 -10.72 -3.42
CA ARG A 273 -13.88 -10.44 -4.74
C ARG A 273 -12.36 -10.28 -4.67
N ALA A 274 -11.84 -9.56 -3.68
CA ALA A 274 -10.40 -9.37 -3.50
C ALA A 274 -9.69 -10.71 -3.28
N ILE A 275 -10.19 -11.56 -2.38
CA ILE A 275 -9.64 -12.89 -2.12
C ILE A 275 -9.74 -13.79 -3.37
N ALA A 276 -10.85 -13.72 -4.10
CA ALA A 276 -11.05 -14.52 -5.31
C ALA A 276 -10.15 -14.06 -6.48
N ALA A 277 -9.81 -12.77 -6.55
CA ALA A 277 -8.90 -12.22 -7.54
C ALA A 277 -7.47 -12.79 -7.40
N ASP A 278 -7.09 -13.22 -6.20
CA ASP A 278 -5.84 -13.96 -5.93
C ASP A 278 -5.93 -15.45 -6.33
N GLY A 279 -7.02 -15.86 -6.98
CA GLY A 279 -7.24 -17.21 -7.51
C GLY A 279 -7.83 -18.21 -6.52
N HIS A 280 -8.18 -17.76 -5.31
CA HIS A 280 -8.76 -18.60 -4.27
C HIS A 280 -10.27 -18.80 -4.43
N ARG A 281 -10.80 -19.89 -3.86
CA ARG A 281 -12.24 -20.11 -3.73
C ARG A 281 -12.68 -19.59 -2.36
N VAL A 282 -13.64 -18.66 -2.33
CA VAL A 282 -14.17 -18.09 -1.09
C VAL A 282 -15.38 -18.87 -0.59
N VAL A 283 -15.44 -19.13 0.71
CA VAL A 283 -16.59 -19.74 1.41
C VAL A 283 -17.05 -18.77 2.49
N ARG A 284 -18.27 -18.24 2.34
CA ARG A 284 -18.85 -17.29 3.29
C ARG A 284 -19.38 -18.00 4.53
N LEU A 285 -18.90 -17.61 5.70
CA LEU A 285 -19.16 -18.23 6.99
C LEU A 285 -19.61 -17.17 8.01
N GLU A 286 -20.89 -16.81 7.97
CA GLU A 286 -21.43 -15.88 8.97
C GLU A 286 -21.33 -16.47 10.39
N ALA A 287 -20.74 -15.72 11.31
CA ALA A 287 -20.48 -16.06 12.71
C ALA A 287 -21.75 -15.95 13.57
N THR A 288 -22.78 -16.68 13.16
CA THR A 288 -23.98 -16.95 13.96
C THR A 288 -23.73 -18.13 14.91
N ARG A 289 -24.71 -18.50 15.74
CA ARG A 289 -24.61 -19.69 16.61
C ARG A 289 -24.35 -21.00 15.85
N ASP A 290 -24.75 -21.09 14.57
CA ASP A 290 -24.52 -22.28 13.74
C ASP A 290 -23.07 -22.39 13.24
N ILE A 291 -22.21 -21.39 13.47
CA ILE A 291 -20.80 -21.43 13.06
C ILE A 291 -20.05 -22.61 13.68
N VAL A 292 -20.44 -23.04 14.88
CA VAL A 292 -19.89 -24.21 15.59
C VAL A 292 -20.00 -25.48 14.76
N ARG A 293 -21.09 -25.63 14.01
CA ARG A 293 -21.32 -26.77 13.12
C ARG A 293 -20.76 -26.52 11.72
N ARG A 294 -20.97 -25.32 11.18
CA ARG A 294 -20.61 -25.00 9.79
C ARG A 294 -19.11 -24.90 9.55
N LEU A 295 -18.33 -24.43 10.52
CA LEU A 295 -16.91 -24.17 10.33
C LEU A 295 -16.11 -25.48 10.10
N PRO A 296 -16.27 -26.54 10.92
CA PRO A 296 -15.66 -27.84 10.62
C PRO A 296 -16.10 -28.44 9.27
N ASP A 297 -17.40 -28.42 8.99
CA ASP A 297 -17.97 -28.99 7.75
C ASP A 297 -17.54 -28.23 6.48
N ALA A 298 -17.15 -26.96 6.64
CA ALA A 298 -16.72 -26.14 5.52
C ALA A 298 -15.41 -26.63 4.89
N GLY A 299 -14.58 -27.41 5.58
CA GLY A 299 -13.33 -27.97 5.03
C GLY A 299 -12.44 -26.91 4.38
N VAL A 300 -12.29 -25.75 5.03
CA VAL A 300 -11.50 -24.61 4.56
C VAL A 300 -10.01 -24.82 4.84
N ASP A 301 -9.17 -24.30 3.95
CA ASP A 301 -7.71 -24.39 4.04
C ASP A 301 -7.10 -23.33 4.96
N VAL A 302 -7.74 -22.16 5.01
CA VAL A 302 -7.34 -20.96 5.76
C VAL A 302 -8.59 -20.08 5.92
N VAL A 303 -8.63 -19.24 6.95
CA VAL A 303 -9.72 -18.28 7.17
C VAL A 303 -9.25 -16.84 7.13
N PHE A 304 -9.93 -16.00 6.35
CA PHE A 304 -9.88 -14.56 6.49
C PHE A 304 -10.93 -14.14 7.54
N ASN A 305 -10.49 -13.66 8.71
CA ASN A 305 -11.35 -13.41 9.85
C ASN A 305 -11.79 -11.95 9.99
N LEU A 306 -13.11 -11.72 10.03
CA LEU A 306 -13.78 -10.47 10.40
C LEU A 306 -14.97 -10.75 11.35
N ALA A 307 -14.93 -11.86 12.08
CA ALA A 307 -16.02 -12.20 12.99
C ALA A 307 -15.91 -11.40 14.30
N GLU A 308 -16.81 -10.43 14.46
CA GLU A 308 -17.00 -9.63 15.67
C GLU A 308 -17.57 -10.46 16.84
N GLY A 309 -18.27 -11.55 16.53
CA GLY A 309 -18.95 -12.37 17.53
C GLY A 309 -20.26 -11.77 18.03
N LEU A 310 -20.89 -12.44 18.99
CA LEU A 310 -22.26 -12.13 19.42
C LEU A 310 -22.35 -11.53 20.82
N HIS A 311 -21.67 -12.11 21.81
CA HIS A 311 -21.86 -11.76 23.22
C HIS A 311 -20.59 -11.93 24.04
N GLY A 312 -20.51 -11.18 25.14
CA GLY A 312 -19.44 -11.27 26.12
C GLY A 312 -18.23 -10.39 25.80
N ARG A 313 -17.37 -10.19 26.80
CA ARG A 313 -16.21 -9.29 26.70
C ARG A 313 -15.12 -9.75 25.73
N ALA A 314 -15.15 -11.02 25.31
CA ALA A 314 -14.18 -11.64 24.42
C ALA A 314 -14.84 -12.15 23.14
N ARG A 315 -15.95 -11.51 22.71
CA ARG A 315 -16.77 -11.95 21.58
C ARG A 315 -15.97 -12.14 20.28
N GLU A 316 -15.03 -11.24 20.01
CA GLU A 316 -14.18 -11.26 18.80
C GLU A 316 -13.22 -12.45 18.78
N ALA A 317 -12.88 -13.00 19.95
CA ALA A 317 -11.99 -14.16 20.08
C ALA A 317 -12.68 -15.50 19.81
N ALA A 318 -14.02 -15.55 19.73
CA ALA A 318 -14.77 -16.80 19.65
C ALA A 318 -14.43 -17.63 18.40
N VAL A 319 -14.43 -17.00 17.21
CA VAL A 319 -14.07 -17.68 15.95
C VAL A 319 -12.57 -18.04 15.90
N PRO A 320 -11.63 -17.13 16.23
CA PRO A 320 -10.22 -17.47 16.39
C PRO A 320 -9.97 -18.68 17.30
N ALA A 321 -10.58 -18.73 18.48
CA ALA A 321 -10.40 -19.85 19.42
C ALA A 321 -10.89 -21.18 18.83
N MET A 322 -11.99 -21.16 18.06
CA MET A 322 -12.45 -22.35 17.33
C MET A 322 -11.48 -22.76 16.22
N LEU A 323 -10.91 -21.81 15.49
CA LEU A 323 -9.93 -22.08 14.42
C LEU A 323 -8.63 -22.66 14.98
N GLU A 324 -8.17 -22.14 16.12
CA GLU A 324 -7.04 -22.68 16.88
C GLU A 324 -7.30 -24.14 17.30
N LEU A 325 -8.49 -24.43 17.83
CA LEU A 325 -8.89 -25.79 18.20
C LEU A 325 -8.94 -26.75 16.99
N LEU A 326 -9.40 -26.27 15.84
CA LEU A 326 -9.47 -27.04 14.60
C LEU A 326 -8.11 -27.13 13.86
N GLY A 327 -7.09 -26.40 14.32
CA GLY A 327 -5.80 -26.32 13.64
C GLY A 327 -5.88 -25.66 12.26
N VAL A 328 -6.87 -24.79 12.04
CA VAL A 328 -7.05 -24.06 10.77
C VAL A 328 -6.35 -22.70 10.90
N PRO A 329 -5.37 -22.38 10.05
CA PRO A 329 -4.71 -21.09 10.08
C PRO A 329 -5.66 -19.98 9.63
N TYR A 330 -5.49 -18.77 10.16
CA TYR A 330 -6.37 -17.65 9.87
C TYR A 330 -5.64 -16.30 9.95
N SER A 331 -6.21 -15.29 9.32
CA SER A 331 -5.70 -13.91 9.34
C SER A 331 -6.08 -13.19 10.64
N GLY A 332 -5.20 -12.30 11.08
CA GLY A 332 -5.41 -11.48 12.27
C GLY A 332 -4.78 -12.06 13.53
N CYS A 333 -5.00 -11.34 14.63
CA CYS A 333 -4.46 -11.66 15.95
C CYS A 333 -4.99 -13.00 16.50
N ASP A 334 -4.26 -13.59 17.45
CA ASP A 334 -4.74 -14.81 18.11
C ASP A 334 -5.91 -14.54 19.08
N ALA A 335 -6.58 -15.60 19.53
CA ALA A 335 -7.74 -15.48 20.41
C ALA A 335 -7.42 -14.73 21.71
N ALA A 336 -6.22 -14.93 22.27
CA ALA A 336 -5.79 -14.26 23.51
C ALA A 336 -5.59 -12.77 23.29
N THR A 337 -4.89 -12.39 22.22
CA THR A 337 -4.67 -11.00 21.83
C THR A 337 -5.98 -10.29 21.52
N MET A 338 -6.91 -10.93 20.80
CA MET A 338 -8.21 -10.34 20.48
C MET A 338 -9.07 -10.14 21.74
N ALA A 339 -9.08 -11.11 22.66
CA ALA A 339 -9.78 -10.97 23.92
C ALA A 339 -9.19 -9.85 24.81
N LEU A 340 -7.87 -9.67 24.75
CA LEU A 340 -7.17 -8.60 25.48
C LEU A 340 -7.41 -7.22 24.84
N ALA A 341 -7.36 -7.13 23.52
CA ALA A 341 -7.49 -5.88 22.75
C ALA A 341 -8.86 -5.22 22.94
N LEU A 342 -9.93 -6.00 22.92
CA LEU A 342 -11.29 -5.50 23.10
C LEU A 342 -11.53 -4.92 24.50
N ASP A 343 -10.89 -5.47 25.54
CA ASP A 343 -10.93 -4.92 26.89
C ASP A 343 -9.93 -3.75 27.01
N LYS A 344 -10.41 -2.52 26.76
CA LYS A 344 -9.55 -1.32 26.71
C LYS A 344 -8.72 -1.12 27.97
N ALA A 345 -9.28 -1.38 29.15
CA ALA A 345 -8.57 -1.25 30.40
C ALA A 345 -7.44 -2.28 30.54
N ALA A 346 -7.71 -3.53 30.20
CA ALA A 346 -6.70 -4.59 30.22
C ALA A 346 -5.58 -4.32 29.21
N ALA A 347 -5.94 -3.94 27.97
CA ALA A 347 -4.96 -3.56 26.95
C ALA A 347 -4.08 -2.40 27.42
N LYS A 348 -4.67 -1.34 27.98
CA LYS A 348 -3.92 -0.19 28.53
C LYS A 348 -2.98 -0.59 29.66
N ALA A 349 -3.41 -1.47 30.56
CA ALA A 349 -2.56 -1.93 31.66
C ALA A 349 -1.31 -2.64 31.14
N VAL A 350 -1.45 -3.53 30.13
CA VAL A 350 -0.33 -4.23 29.50
C VAL A 350 0.58 -3.26 28.74
N VAL A 351 0.01 -2.34 27.96
CA VAL A 351 0.76 -1.32 27.21
C VAL A 351 1.54 -0.39 28.14
N ALA A 352 0.91 0.07 29.23
CA ALA A 352 1.56 0.90 30.25
C ALA A 352 2.70 0.15 30.95
N GLN A 353 2.51 -1.12 31.30
CA GLN A 353 3.55 -1.96 31.90
C GLN A 353 4.75 -2.13 30.96
N ALA A 354 4.53 -2.17 29.65
CA ALA A 354 5.57 -2.21 28.64
C ALA A 354 6.29 -0.86 28.41
N GLY A 355 5.95 0.19 29.17
CA GLY A 355 6.57 1.52 29.07
C GLY A 355 6.05 2.37 27.90
N VAL A 356 4.94 1.97 27.28
CA VAL A 356 4.29 2.75 26.22
C VAL A 356 3.33 3.76 26.87
N PRO A 357 3.42 5.07 26.55
CA PRO A 357 2.55 6.07 27.16
C PRO A 357 1.07 5.83 26.84
N THR A 358 0.20 5.93 27.84
CA THR A 358 -1.26 5.90 27.71
C THR A 358 -1.86 6.77 28.83
N PRO A 359 -3.02 7.44 28.64
CA PRO A 359 -3.60 8.27 29.69
C PRO A 359 -3.95 7.44 30.93
N ARG A 360 -3.87 8.08 32.10
CA ARG A 360 -4.30 7.44 33.35
C ARG A 360 -5.79 7.13 33.25
N ALA A 361 -6.16 5.93 33.67
CA ALA A 361 -7.53 5.45 33.54
C ALA A 361 -7.98 4.64 34.75
N LEU A 362 -9.30 4.58 34.95
CA LEU A 362 -9.98 3.84 35.99
C LEU A 362 -11.17 3.09 35.38
N VAL A 363 -11.33 1.82 35.76
CA VAL A 363 -12.55 1.06 35.45
C VAL A 363 -13.55 1.22 36.58
N VAL A 364 -14.77 1.61 36.22
CA VAL A 364 -15.86 1.87 37.14
C VAL A 364 -17.02 0.93 36.84
N SER A 365 -17.47 0.19 37.85
CA SER A 365 -18.64 -0.70 37.75
C SER A 365 -19.86 -0.16 38.50
N ARG A 366 -19.69 0.90 39.31
CA ARG A 366 -20.75 1.56 40.08
C ARG A 366 -20.49 3.06 40.14
N ALA A 367 -21.52 3.88 40.00
CA ALA A 367 -21.37 5.34 39.90
C ALA A 367 -20.77 5.98 41.17
N GLU A 368 -20.88 5.32 42.32
CA GLU A 368 -20.42 5.76 43.64
C GLU A 368 -18.97 5.35 43.94
N GLN A 369 -18.32 4.60 43.04
CA GLN A 369 -16.93 4.15 43.24
C GLN A 369 -15.99 5.35 43.44
N PRO A 370 -14.96 5.24 44.32
CA PRO A 370 -13.93 6.27 44.44
C PRO A 370 -13.18 6.47 43.12
N LEU A 371 -13.00 7.73 42.70
CA LEU A 371 -12.50 8.10 41.37
C LEU A 371 -10.97 8.26 41.29
N GLY A 372 -10.25 8.05 42.40
CA GLY A 372 -8.79 8.15 42.44
C GLY A 372 -8.28 9.58 42.15
N ALA A 373 -7.04 9.68 41.63
CA ALA A 373 -6.36 10.94 41.36
C ALA A 373 -6.41 11.38 39.87
N LEU A 374 -7.52 11.10 39.19
CA LEU A 374 -7.76 11.53 37.81
C LEU A 374 -7.81 13.06 37.71
N ARG A 375 -7.23 13.64 36.66
CA ARG A 375 -7.32 15.08 36.37
C ARG A 375 -8.37 15.32 35.29
N PHE A 376 -9.19 16.34 35.51
CA PHE A 376 -10.16 16.80 34.53
C PHE A 376 -9.48 17.66 33.44
N PRO A 377 -10.01 17.67 32.20
CA PRO A 377 -11.16 16.89 31.74
C PRO A 377 -10.85 15.39 31.62
N VAL A 378 -11.89 14.56 31.80
CA VAL A 378 -11.83 13.11 31.58
C VAL A 378 -12.85 12.69 30.54
N ILE A 379 -12.60 11.58 29.85
CA ILE A 379 -13.54 10.97 28.91
C ILE A 379 -14.08 9.66 29.46
N VAL A 380 -15.38 9.45 29.31
CA VAL A 380 -16.14 8.29 29.80
C VAL A 380 -16.59 7.43 28.62
N LYS A 381 -16.21 6.15 28.58
CA LYS A 381 -16.54 5.25 27.47
C LYS A 381 -16.80 3.80 27.93
N PRO A 382 -17.60 3.02 27.19
CA PRO A 382 -17.72 1.58 27.44
C PRO A 382 -16.37 0.87 27.35
N ASN A 383 -16.12 -0.08 28.26
CA ASN A 383 -14.83 -0.75 28.32
C ASN A 383 -14.60 -1.73 27.16
N ALA A 384 -15.64 -2.45 26.72
CA ALA A 384 -15.53 -3.58 25.78
C ALA A 384 -16.37 -3.42 24.50
N GLU A 385 -16.32 -2.24 23.89
CA GLU A 385 -16.98 -1.92 22.61
C GLU A 385 -16.00 -1.25 21.63
N GLY A 386 -16.16 -1.41 20.33
CA GLY A 386 -15.43 -0.68 19.29
C GLY A 386 -16.26 0.43 18.64
N SER A 387 -15.80 0.91 17.48
CA SER A 387 -16.51 1.88 16.63
C SER A 387 -16.98 3.18 17.33
N SER A 388 -16.29 3.62 18.39
CA SER A 388 -16.71 4.77 19.23
C SER A 388 -18.10 4.62 19.86
N LYS A 389 -18.65 3.40 20.01
CA LYS A 389 -19.94 3.18 20.66
C LYS A 389 -19.93 3.77 22.07
N GLY A 390 -20.96 4.54 22.38
CA GLY A 390 -21.10 5.25 23.66
C GLY A 390 -20.24 6.52 23.79
N VAL A 391 -19.46 6.89 22.78
CA VAL A 391 -18.65 8.12 22.78
C VAL A 391 -19.36 9.22 22.01
N SER A 392 -19.57 10.35 22.69
CA SER A 392 -20.12 11.59 22.13
C SER A 392 -19.40 12.79 22.75
N PRO A 393 -19.65 14.03 22.28
CA PRO A 393 -19.11 15.21 22.94
C PRO A 393 -19.48 15.33 24.43
N LYS A 394 -20.60 14.72 24.87
CA LYS A 394 -21.02 14.68 26.29
C LYS A 394 -20.19 13.72 27.14
N SER A 395 -19.47 12.81 26.49
CA SER A 395 -18.61 11.83 27.15
C SER A 395 -17.35 12.48 27.75
N VAL A 396 -17.00 13.70 27.33
CA VAL A 396 -15.92 14.48 27.96
C VAL A 396 -16.52 15.38 29.04
N VAL A 397 -16.08 15.19 30.27
CA VAL A 397 -16.60 15.86 31.46
C VAL A 397 -15.50 16.64 32.17
N GLU A 398 -15.86 17.79 32.75
CA GLU A 398 -14.91 18.72 33.38
C GLU A 398 -14.99 18.73 34.91
N ASP A 399 -15.98 18.05 35.51
CA ASP A 399 -16.17 17.97 36.95
C ASP A 399 -16.73 16.62 37.41
N GLU A 400 -16.61 16.34 38.71
CA GLU A 400 -17.02 15.08 39.33
C GLU A 400 -18.54 14.84 39.23
N ALA A 401 -19.36 15.88 39.34
CA ALA A 401 -20.81 15.73 39.29
C ALA A 401 -21.27 15.31 37.89
N ALA A 402 -20.69 15.89 36.84
CA ALA A 402 -20.89 15.50 35.45
C ALA A 402 -20.39 14.07 35.20
N LEU A 403 -19.20 13.73 35.71
CA LEU A 403 -18.63 12.39 35.62
C LEU A 403 -19.56 11.32 36.19
N ARG A 404 -20.10 11.52 37.41
CA ARG A 404 -21.00 10.54 38.03
C ARG A 404 -22.30 10.35 37.23
N ARG A 405 -22.85 11.42 36.67
CA ARG A 405 -24.05 11.36 35.80
C ARG A 405 -23.77 10.55 34.53
N GLU A 406 -22.64 10.82 33.87
CA GLU A 406 -22.27 10.12 32.63
C GLU A 406 -21.97 8.64 32.89
N ILE A 407 -21.26 8.30 33.98
CA ILE A 407 -21.03 6.91 34.39
C ILE A 407 -22.37 6.18 34.58
N ALA A 408 -23.33 6.79 35.29
CA ALA A 408 -24.65 6.18 35.51
C ALA A 408 -25.40 5.95 34.18
N ALA A 409 -25.34 6.90 33.26
CA ALA A 409 -25.97 6.79 31.94
C ALA A 409 -25.34 5.64 31.12
N GLN A 410 -24.01 5.54 31.08
CA GLN A 410 -23.27 4.51 30.36
C GLN A 410 -23.51 3.12 30.95
N LEU A 411 -23.46 2.98 32.29
CA LEU A 411 -23.77 1.72 32.98
C LEU A 411 -25.19 1.24 32.68
N SER A 412 -26.17 2.16 32.68
CA SER A 412 -27.57 1.85 32.37
C SER A 412 -27.76 1.39 30.91
N ARG A 413 -27.14 2.10 29.96
CA ARG A 413 -27.26 1.83 28.53
C ARG A 413 -26.55 0.55 28.11
N TYR A 414 -25.26 0.40 28.46
CA TYR A 414 -24.40 -0.67 27.95
C TYR A 414 -24.28 -1.88 28.89
N ARG A 415 -24.74 -1.77 30.14
CA ARG A 415 -24.75 -2.86 31.14
C ARG A 415 -23.41 -3.58 31.29
N GLN A 416 -22.33 -2.82 31.24
CA GLN A 416 -20.94 -3.28 31.34
C GLN A 416 -20.08 -2.25 32.08
N PRO A 417 -18.88 -2.61 32.57
CA PRO A 417 -17.97 -1.65 33.18
C PRO A 417 -17.61 -0.49 32.24
N VAL A 418 -17.41 0.68 32.82
CA VAL A 418 -17.09 1.92 32.12
C VAL A 418 -15.62 2.26 32.35
N LEU A 419 -14.93 2.67 31.29
CA LEU A 419 -13.59 3.22 31.36
C LEU A 419 -13.67 4.74 31.48
N VAL A 420 -13.04 5.29 32.52
CA VAL A 420 -12.85 6.73 32.71
C VAL A 420 -11.35 7.01 32.57
N GLU A 421 -10.96 7.84 31.60
CA GLU A 421 -9.55 8.17 31.37
C GLU A 421 -9.32 9.68 31.22
N GLU A 422 -8.12 10.13 31.56
CA GLU A 422 -7.72 11.53 31.33
C GLU A 422 -7.83 11.88 29.86
N PHE A 423 -8.51 12.99 29.55
CA PHE A 423 -8.68 13.44 28.17
C PHE A 423 -7.40 14.12 27.68
N LEU A 424 -6.91 13.70 26.52
CA LEU A 424 -5.72 14.26 25.90
C LEU A 424 -6.11 15.34 24.88
N PRO A 425 -5.72 16.61 25.07
CA PRO A 425 -6.24 17.71 24.24
C PRO A 425 -5.53 17.87 22.88
N GLY A 426 -4.45 17.13 22.62
CA GLY A 426 -3.65 17.26 21.41
C GLY A 426 -4.20 16.54 20.18
N ARG A 427 -3.35 16.45 19.14
CA ARG A 427 -3.63 15.85 17.83
C ARG A 427 -3.97 14.37 17.94
N GLU A 428 -4.86 13.88 17.06
CA GLU A 428 -5.34 12.50 17.03
C GLU A 428 -4.91 11.81 15.73
N PHE A 429 -4.30 10.63 15.87
CA PHE A 429 -3.75 9.85 14.77
C PHE A 429 -4.28 8.43 14.76
N THR A 430 -4.48 7.89 13.56
CA THR A 430 -4.81 6.49 13.31
C THR A 430 -3.68 5.85 12.51
N VAL A 431 -3.18 4.72 12.98
CA VAL A 431 -2.00 4.05 12.38
C VAL A 431 -2.34 2.60 12.04
N GLY A 432 -2.22 2.24 10.76
CA GLY A 432 -2.33 0.85 10.32
C GLY A 432 -0.98 0.14 10.44
N VAL A 433 -0.95 -1.06 11.01
CA VAL A 433 0.23 -1.94 11.05
C VAL A 433 -0.13 -3.27 10.42
N LEU A 434 0.68 -3.72 9.47
CA LEU A 434 0.52 -4.98 8.73
C LEU A 434 1.71 -5.90 8.94
N GLY A 435 1.52 -7.19 8.71
CA GLY A 435 2.62 -8.17 8.64
C GLY A 435 2.75 -9.05 9.87
N ASP A 436 3.71 -9.97 9.83
CA ASP A 436 3.93 -10.93 10.92
C ASP A 436 4.36 -10.23 12.23
N ALA A 437 4.13 -10.89 13.37
CA ALA A 437 4.49 -10.40 14.70
C ALA A 437 5.96 -9.92 14.78
N HIS A 438 6.86 -10.58 14.05
CA HIS A 438 8.30 -10.28 14.06
C HIS A 438 8.77 -9.31 12.98
N ALA A 439 7.92 -9.04 11.97
CA ALA A 439 8.24 -8.14 10.85
C ALA A 439 7.07 -7.18 10.55
N PRO A 440 6.66 -6.34 11.51
CA PRO A 440 5.58 -5.38 11.30
C PRO A 440 6.01 -4.27 10.33
N ARG A 441 5.10 -3.93 9.42
CA ARG A 441 5.17 -2.75 8.55
C ARG A 441 4.15 -1.73 9.05
N VAL A 442 4.65 -0.60 9.55
CA VAL A 442 3.81 0.56 9.87
C VAL A 442 3.47 1.28 8.57
N LEU A 443 2.19 1.58 8.36
CA LEU A 443 1.72 2.42 7.26
C LEU A 443 1.75 3.89 7.69
N ALA A 444 1.81 4.79 6.71
CA ALA A 444 1.82 6.22 7.00
C ALA A 444 0.59 6.60 7.86
N PRO A 445 0.76 7.36 8.96
CA PRO A 445 -0.34 7.70 9.84
C PRO A 445 -1.38 8.55 9.11
N MET A 446 -2.65 8.39 9.48
CA MET A 446 -3.72 9.32 9.14
C MET A 446 -4.01 10.21 10.35
N GLU A 447 -4.23 11.49 10.12
CA GLU A 447 -4.66 12.42 11.17
C GLU A 447 -6.15 12.70 11.08
N ILE A 448 -6.82 12.70 12.24
CA ILE A 448 -8.20 13.17 12.38
C ILE A 448 -8.17 14.66 12.69
N VAL A 449 -8.46 15.49 11.67
CA VAL A 449 -8.44 16.95 11.79
C VAL A 449 -9.85 17.48 12.02
N PHE A 450 -10.08 18.08 13.19
CA PHE A 450 -11.34 18.76 13.52
C PHE A 450 -11.35 20.16 12.91
N VAL A 451 -12.11 20.36 11.83
CA VAL A 451 -12.14 21.60 11.03
C VAL A 451 -13.05 22.65 11.66
N GLU A 452 -14.22 22.22 12.15
CA GLU A 452 -15.20 23.06 12.85
C GLU A 452 -15.59 22.38 14.17
N PRO A 453 -14.79 22.54 15.24
CA PRO A 453 -15.08 21.87 16.50
C PRO A 453 -16.29 22.51 17.18
N ASP A 454 -17.41 21.78 17.25
CA ASP A 454 -18.61 22.18 17.99
C ASP A 454 -18.46 22.07 19.52
N SER A 455 -17.29 21.61 19.99
CA SER A 455 -16.99 21.32 21.39
C SER A 455 -15.61 21.87 21.76
N LYS A 456 -15.48 22.34 23.00
CA LYS A 456 -14.20 22.68 23.62
C LYS A 456 -13.21 21.50 23.61
N HIS A 457 -13.73 20.28 23.67
CA HIS A 457 -12.98 19.02 23.64
C HIS A 457 -13.50 18.14 22.50
N PRO A 458 -12.98 18.30 21.28
CA PRO A 458 -13.45 17.53 20.14
C PRO A 458 -13.03 16.06 20.28
N VAL A 459 -13.95 15.17 19.92
CA VAL A 459 -13.79 13.71 19.94
C VAL A 459 -14.31 13.15 18.62
N TYR A 460 -13.64 12.13 18.10
CA TYR A 460 -14.14 11.39 16.94
C TYR A 460 -15.24 10.42 17.37
N ALA A 461 -16.48 10.93 17.40
CA ALA A 461 -17.63 10.26 18.01
C ALA A 461 -18.29 9.24 17.06
N PHE A 462 -19.17 8.41 17.60
CA PHE A 462 -19.93 7.44 16.80
C PHE A 462 -20.68 8.08 15.63
N GLY A 463 -21.34 9.23 15.86
CA GLY A 463 -22.09 9.94 14.82
C GLY A 463 -21.22 10.41 13.65
N ASP A 464 -19.94 10.71 13.91
CA ASP A 464 -18.99 11.12 12.87
C ASP A 464 -18.56 9.96 11.97
N LYS A 465 -18.73 8.72 12.45
CA LYS A 465 -18.43 7.47 11.74
C LYS A 465 -19.63 6.92 10.96
N LEU A 466 -20.80 7.55 11.04
CA LEU A 466 -22.02 7.10 10.35
C LEU A 466 -22.16 7.68 8.95
N ASP A 467 -21.79 8.94 8.75
CA ASP A 467 -21.95 9.64 7.48
C ASP A 467 -20.82 10.64 7.25
N TRP A 468 -20.48 10.87 5.97
CA TRP A 468 -19.50 11.87 5.60
C TRP A 468 -19.97 13.25 6.08
N ASN A 469 -19.15 13.91 6.88
CA ASN A 469 -19.48 15.22 7.41
C ASN A 469 -18.35 16.22 7.15
N LYS A 470 -18.70 17.51 7.16
CA LYS A 470 -17.74 18.60 6.89
C LYS A 470 -16.89 18.98 8.10
N LYS A 471 -17.15 18.39 9.28
CA LYS A 471 -16.55 18.78 10.56
C LYS A 471 -15.21 18.10 10.79
N ILE A 472 -15.01 16.93 10.17
CA ILE A 472 -13.77 16.15 10.26
C ILE A 472 -13.17 16.01 8.87
N ARG A 473 -11.86 16.24 8.80
CA ARG A 473 -11.04 15.97 7.62
C ARG A 473 -10.02 14.90 7.97
N TYR A 474 -9.88 13.92 7.09
CA TYR A 474 -8.88 12.87 7.20
C TYR A 474 -7.65 13.27 6.37
N ASP A 475 -6.53 13.55 7.02
CA ASP A 475 -5.27 13.82 6.34
C ASP A 475 -4.45 12.51 6.31
N ALA A 476 -4.46 11.82 5.17
CA ALA A 476 -3.70 10.59 4.91
C ALA A 476 -2.82 10.76 3.65
N PRO A 477 -1.48 10.76 3.76
CA PRO A 477 -0.71 10.71 5.00
C PRO A 477 -0.84 12.00 5.83
N ALA A 478 -0.70 11.88 7.15
CA ALA A 478 -0.73 12.99 8.08
C ALA A 478 0.44 13.96 7.84
N LYS A 479 0.19 15.26 8.03
CA LYS A 479 1.22 16.31 7.90
C LYS A 479 1.96 16.46 9.22
N VAL A 480 2.99 15.65 9.43
CA VAL A 480 3.79 15.59 10.67
C VAL A 480 5.26 15.88 10.39
N SER A 481 5.99 16.34 11.42
CA SER A 481 7.46 16.42 11.34
C SER A 481 8.07 15.02 11.41
N ALA A 482 9.34 14.90 10.99
CA ALA A 482 10.06 13.62 11.07
C ALA A 482 10.15 13.09 12.51
N GLU A 483 10.33 13.99 13.49
CA GLU A 483 10.43 13.63 14.91
C GLU A 483 9.09 13.08 15.44
N LEU A 484 7.98 13.72 15.07
CA LEU A 484 6.66 13.27 15.48
C LEU A 484 6.29 11.94 14.80
N LEU A 485 6.67 11.76 13.53
CA LEU A 485 6.47 10.49 12.83
C LEU A 485 7.19 9.34 13.54
N VAL A 486 8.46 9.52 13.91
CA VAL A 486 9.23 8.53 14.66
C VAL A 486 8.55 8.19 16.00
N GLU A 487 8.03 9.20 16.71
CA GLU A 487 7.34 8.97 17.98
C GLU A 487 6.00 8.23 17.80
N ILE A 488 5.23 8.56 16.77
CA ILE A 488 4.01 7.83 16.38
C ILE A 488 4.31 6.36 16.12
N GLU A 489 5.32 6.08 15.28
CA GLU A 489 5.74 4.72 14.95
C GLU A 489 6.25 3.97 16.20
N ARG A 490 7.01 4.64 17.06
CA ARG A 490 7.53 4.07 18.31
C ARG A 490 6.40 3.64 19.23
N VAL A 491 5.37 4.48 19.41
CA VAL A 491 4.22 4.16 20.27
C VAL A 491 3.38 3.04 19.67
N ALA A 492 3.09 3.08 18.37
CA ALA A 492 2.33 2.04 17.67
C ALA A 492 3.05 0.68 17.72
N LEU A 493 4.34 0.62 17.40
CA LEU A 493 5.14 -0.61 17.46
C LEU A 493 5.36 -1.11 18.88
N GLY A 494 5.47 -0.20 19.86
CA GLY A 494 5.51 -0.55 21.27
C GLY A 494 4.24 -1.27 21.69
N ALA A 495 3.07 -0.72 21.37
CA ALA A 495 1.78 -1.34 21.66
C ALA A 495 1.58 -2.66 20.91
N TRP A 496 1.94 -2.72 19.62
CA TRP A 496 1.93 -3.95 18.81
C TRP A 496 2.67 -5.10 19.49
N ARG A 497 3.89 -4.84 19.97
CA ARG A 497 4.70 -5.86 20.66
C ARG A 497 4.14 -6.21 22.03
N ALA A 498 3.72 -5.22 22.80
CA ALA A 498 3.18 -5.41 24.16
C ALA A 498 1.91 -6.28 24.16
N LEU A 499 1.07 -6.12 23.14
CA LEU A 499 -0.20 -6.83 23.01
C LEU A 499 -0.09 -8.11 22.18
N HIS A 500 1.11 -8.47 21.69
CA HIS A 500 1.30 -9.63 20.81
C HIS A 500 0.42 -9.59 19.55
N CYS A 501 0.31 -8.41 18.92
CA CYS A 501 -0.41 -8.26 17.67
C CYS A 501 0.31 -8.95 16.51
N ARG A 502 -0.47 -9.41 15.52
CA ARG A 502 0.03 -9.97 14.25
C ARG A 502 -0.94 -9.71 13.10
N ASP A 503 -0.41 -9.81 11.90
CA ASP A 503 -1.06 -9.72 10.58
C ASP A 503 -1.64 -8.35 10.25
N VAL A 504 -2.53 -7.84 11.11
CA VAL A 504 -3.20 -6.55 10.94
C VAL A 504 -3.67 -6.01 12.29
N ALA A 505 -3.43 -4.72 12.52
CA ALA A 505 -4.07 -3.96 13.59
C ALA A 505 -4.09 -2.47 13.23
N ARG A 506 -5.06 -1.75 13.79
CA ARG A 506 -5.14 -0.29 13.75
C ARG A 506 -4.93 0.26 15.16
N PHE A 507 -4.06 1.25 15.31
CA PHE A 507 -3.79 1.91 16.59
C PHE A 507 -4.31 3.33 16.54
N ASP A 508 -5.12 3.68 17.53
CA ASP A 508 -5.61 5.04 17.72
C ASP A 508 -4.73 5.69 18.79
N LEU A 509 -4.11 6.82 18.42
CA LEU A 509 -3.14 7.54 19.21
C LEU A 509 -3.58 8.99 19.39
N ARG A 510 -3.24 9.59 20.52
CA ARG A 510 -3.54 11.01 20.76
C ARG A 510 -2.43 11.67 21.54
N CYS A 511 -2.07 12.89 21.14
CA CYS A 511 -1.09 13.70 21.83
C CYS A 511 -1.67 14.32 23.10
N ASP A 512 -0.87 14.41 24.16
CA ASP A 512 -1.19 15.25 25.32
C ASP A 512 -0.97 16.74 25.02
N ALA A 513 -1.11 17.58 26.06
CA ALA A 513 -0.95 19.03 25.94
C ALA A 513 0.48 19.48 25.57
N ASP A 514 1.48 18.63 25.84
CA ASP A 514 2.90 18.89 25.54
C ASP A 514 3.30 18.27 24.19
N GLY A 515 2.34 17.69 23.45
CA GLY A 515 2.57 17.06 22.15
C GLY A 515 3.08 15.61 22.23
N LYS A 516 3.16 15.02 23.42
CA LYS A 516 3.64 13.64 23.59
C LYS A 516 2.57 12.64 23.12
N VAL A 517 2.95 11.74 22.22
CA VAL A 517 2.04 10.73 21.66
C VAL A 517 1.73 9.66 22.71
N CYS A 518 0.44 9.39 22.89
CA CYS A 518 -0.05 8.34 23.79
C CYS A 518 -0.94 7.34 23.04
N PHE A 519 -0.84 6.07 23.44
CA PHE A 519 -1.75 5.01 23.01
C PHE A 519 -3.14 5.20 23.62
N ILE A 520 -4.18 5.21 22.77
CA ILE A 520 -5.58 5.27 23.21
C ILE A 520 -6.19 3.88 23.18
N GLU A 521 -6.20 3.23 22.02
CA GLU A 521 -6.74 1.89 21.82
C GLU A 521 -6.12 1.19 20.61
N VAL A 522 -6.29 -0.12 20.56
CA VAL A 522 -5.97 -0.95 19.40
C VAL A 522 -7.26 -1.58 18.88
N ASN A 523 -7.37 -1.70 17.56
CA ASN A 523 -8.39 -2.48 16.90
C ASN A 523 -7.71 -3.62 16.12
N THR A 524 -7.95 -4.86 16.54
CA THR A 524 -7.43 -6.09 15.91
C THR A 524 -8.33 -6.67 14.82
N LEU A 525 -9.53 -6.09 14.64
CA LEU A 525 -10.47 -6.31 13.54
C LEU A 525 -10.84 -4.96 12.89
N PRO A 526 -9.86 -4.22 12.33
CA PRO A 526 -10.18 -2.93 11.73
C PRO A 526 -11.14 -3.12 10.56
N GLY A 527 -12.10 -2.20 10.42
CA GLY A 527 -13.05 -2.22 9.31
C GLY A 527 -12.33 -2.21 7.95
N LEU A 528 -12.92 -2.89 6.97
CA LEU A 528 -12.36 -3.06 5.62
C LEU A 528 -13.35 -2.66 4.51
N THR A 529 -14.20 -1.67 4.76
CA THR A 529 -15.10 -1.10 3.75
C THR A 529 -14.30 -0.21 2.79
N PRO A 530 -14.24 -0.53 1.48
CA PRO A 530 -13.51 0.25 0.49
C PRO A 530 -13.94 1.72 0.48
N GLY A 531 -12.98 2.65 0.44
CA GLY A 531 -13.23 4.10 0.37
C GLY A 531 -13.86 4.71 1.64
N TRP A 532 -14.03 3.93 2.72
CA TRP A 532 -14.66 4.40 3.95
C TRP A 532 -13.85 4.06 5.20
N SER A 533 -13.39 2.82 5.34
CA SER A 533 -12.70 2.40 6.54
C SER A 533 -11.28 2.99 6.63
N ASP A 534 -10.90 3.46 7.82
CA ASP A 534 -9.61 4.11 8.08
C ASP A 534 -8.41 3.31 7.55
N LEU A 535 -8.39 1.99 7.77
CA LEU A 535 -7.29 1.15 7.30
C LEU A 535 -7.21 1.12 5.76
N CYS A 536 -8.36 1.15 5.06
CA CYS A 536 -8.39 1.24 3.60
C CYS A 536 -7.86 2.59 3.10
N MET A 537 -8.26 3.69 3.74
CA MET A 537 -7.76 5.04 3.40
C MET A 537 -6.25 5.16 3.66
N ILE A 538 -5.77 4.63 4.79
CA ILE A 538 -4.36 4.58 5.15
C ILE A 538 -3.56 3.74 4.13
N ALA A 539 -4.10 2.59 3.72
CA ALA A 539 -3.46 1.72 2.74
C ALA A 539 -3.37 2.39 1.36
N GLU A 540 -4.45 3.03 0.91
CA GLU A 540 -4.50 3.77 -0.35
C GLU A 540 -3.49 4.91 -0.37
N ALA A 541 -3.42 5.71 0.71
CA ALA A 541 -2.43 6.75 0.88
C ALA A 541 -0.98 6.21 0.88
N ALA A 542 -0.78 4.95 1.28
CA ALA A 542 0.49 4.25 1.22
C ALA A 542 0.75 3.54 -0.14
N GLY A 543 -0.08 3.81 -1.17
CA GLY A 543 0.04 3.24 -2.51
C GLY A 543 -0.41 1.78 -2.63
N LEU A 544 -1.15 1.26 -1.64
CA LEU A 544 -1.69 -0.10 -1.68
C LEU A 544 -3.12 -0.07 -2.22
N SER A 545 -3.38 -0.85 -3.28
CA SER A 545 -4.76 -1.09 -3.72
C SER A 545 -5.53 -1.88 -2.66
N TYR A 546 -6.87 -1.81 -2.70
CA TYR A 546 -7.72 -2.60 -1.80
C TYR A 546 -7.39 -4.09 -1.86
N GLN A 547 -7.20 -4.65 -3.06
CA GLN A 547 -6.80 -6.05 -3.22
C GLN A 547 -5.45 -6.30 -2.54
N ALA A 548 -4.44 -5.46 -2.78
CA ALA A 548 -3.13 -5.62 -2.16
C ALA A 548 -3.17 -5.56 -0.63
N LEU A 549 -4.04 -4.73 -0.05
CA LEU A 549 -4.29 -4.71 1.39
C LEU A 549 -4.85 -6.05 1.87
N ILE A 550 -5.88 -6.59 1.22
CA ILE A 550 -6.48 -7.87 1.59
C ILE A 550 -5.48 -9.02 1.46
N SER A 551 -4.69 -9.06 0.38
CA SER A 551 -3.63 -10.05 0.19
C SER A 551 -2.55 -9.92 1.27
N ALA A 552 -2.16 -8.69 1.65
CA ALA A 552 -1.17 -8.46 2.71
C ALA A 552 -1.65 -8.94 4.08
N ILE A 553 -2.93 -8.79 4.39
CA ILE A 553 -3.55 -9.29 5.63
C ILE A 553 -3.60 -10.83 5.62
N LEU A 554 -3.90 -11.45 4.47
CA LEU A 554 -4.03 -12.90 4.35
C LEU A 554 -2.67 -13.63 4.30
N ALA A 555 -1.63 -12.99 3.75
CA ALA A 555 -0.34 -13.60 3.47
C ALA A 555 0.34 -14.28 4.69
N PRO A 556 0.38 -13.69 5.90
CA PRO A 556 0.96 -14.38 7.07
C PRO A 556 0.22 -15.68 7.43
N ALA A 557 -1.10 -15.72 7.28
CA ALA A 557 -1.88 -16.94 7.52
C ALA A 557 -1.56 -18.03 6.51
N LEU A 558 -1.37 -17.67 5.24
CA LEU A 558 -0.91 -18.58 4.18
C LEU A 558 0.48 -19.15 4.49
N ALA A 559 1.39 -18.33 5.01
CA ALA A 559 2.71 -18.78 5.44
C ALA A 559 2.63 -19.79 6.61
N ARG A 560 1.78 -19.53 7.61
CA ARG A 560 1.53 -20.47 8.73
C ARG A 560 0.94 -21.80 8.25
N ARG A 561 0.04 -21.76 7.26
CA ARG A 561 -0.49 -22.97 6.60
C ARG A 561 0.62 -23.78 5.94
N ALA A 562 1.44 -23.14 5.10
CA ALA A 562 2.52 -23.81 4.37
C ALA A 562 3.53 -24.46 5.33
N ALA A 563 3.86 -23.80 6.44
CA ALA A 563 4.72 -24.36 7.48
C ALA A 563 4.10 -25.60 8.16
N SER A 564 2.78 -25.60 8.37
CA SER A 564 2.06 -26.73 8.97
C SER A 564 2.01 -27.94 8.02
N ASP A 565 1.77 -27.71 6.73
CA ASP A 565 1.81 -28.75 5.70
C ASP A 565 3.21 -29.37 5.60
N GLY A 566 4.27 -28.56 5.60
CA GLY A 566 5.66 -29.04 5.55
C GLY A 566 6.04 -29.93 6.75
N ARG A 567 5.56 -29.61 7.96
CA ARG A 567 5.75 -30.44 9.15
C ARG A 567 5.00 -31.77 9.06
N ARG A 568 3.79 -31.78 8.49
CA ARG A 568 3.02 -33.02 8.29
C ARG A 568 3.69 -33.95 7.29
N VAL A 569 4.20 -33.41 6.18
CA VAL A 569 4.96 -34.21 5.19
C VAL A 569 6.24 -34.79 5.82
N ALA A 570 7.01 -33.98 6.54
CA ALA A 570 8.24 -34.42 7.20
C ALA A 570 8.02 -35.49 8.30
N ASN A 571 6.84 -35.51 8.91
CA ASN A 571 6.47 -36.53 9.91
C ASN A 571 5.78 -37.75 9.29
N GLY A 572 5.07 -37.61 8.17
CA GLY A 572 4.43 -38.71 7.44
C GLY A 572 5.44 -39.71 6.85
N ASP A 573 6.61 -39.24 6.42
CA ASP A 573 7.73 -40.11 6.01
C ASP A 573 8.33 -40.93 7.17
N ARG A 574 7.91 -40.71 8.43
CA ARG A 574 8.29 -41.52 9.60
C ARG A 574 7.20 -42.46 10.08
N GLU A 575 5.93 -42.21 9.74
CA GLU A 575 4.81 -43.08 10.15
C GLU A 575 4.57 -44.22 9.15
N ASP A 576 4.93 -44.07 7.87
CA ASP A 576 4.90 -45.16 6.89
C ASP A 576 6.13 -46.11 6.96
N ALA A 577 7.00 -45.92 7.96
CA ALA A 577 8.20 -46.72 8.20
C ALA A 577 8.24 -47.41 9.58
N ALA A 578 7.10 -47.49 10.30
CA ALA A 578 6.99 -48.13 11.61
C ALA A 578 6.01 -49.32 11.62
#